data_AF-A0A242K0M4-F1
#
_entry.id   AF-A0A242K0M4-F1
#
_cell.length_a   1.000
_cell.length_b   1.000
_cell.length_c   1.000
_cell.angle_alpha   90.00
_cell.angle_beta   90.00
_cell.angle_gamma   90.00
#
_symmetry.space_group_name_H-M   'P 1'
#
loop_
_entity.id
_entity.type
_entity.pdbx_description
1 polymer ?
#
loop_
_entity_poly.entity_id
_entity_poly.type
_entity_poly.pdbx_seq_one_letter_code
_entity_poly.pdbx_strand_id
1 'polypeptide(L)'
;MLDDRIKAYEETKNDSSKKMSFPTSAKYKKEFLFLKEVDSLALLAKQKSINLFEAKNYQKQKCKVARLHEKVMNQRTDFLNKLSTEMIKKHDIICIEDLNTKGMLRNHKLAKSISDVSWSSFVTKLQYKADWYGQEIIKVDKWFPSSQICSECGYNDGKKPIEIRKWTCPICHTHHDRDINASINILAEGLKLYSMGLA
;
A
#
# COMPACT_ATOMS: atom_id res chain seq x y z
N MET A 1 13.14 -33.09 -2.63
CA MET A 1 13.35 -32.58 -4.02
C MET A 1 14.41 -33.41 -4.76
N LEU A 2 15.66 -33.47 -4.29
CA LEU A 2 16.68 -34.37 -4.85
C LEU A 2 16.34 -35.83 -4.57
N ASP A 3 15.91 -36.14 -3.35
CA ASP A 3 15.54 -37.52 -2.96
C ASP A 3 14.36 -38.06 -3.78
N ASP A 4 13.32 -37.23 -4.01
CA ASP A 4 12.20 -37.63 -4.88
C ASP A 4 12.64 -37.86 -6.33
N ARG A 5 13.71 -37.19 -6.80
CA ARG A 5 14.28 -37.41 -8.13
C ARG A 5 15.05 -38.73 -8.20
N ILE A 6 15.85 -39.02 -7.19
CA ILE A 6 16.60 -40.27 -7.07
C ILE A 6 15.61 -41.45 -7.05
N LYS A 7 14.55 -41.34 -6.23
CA LYS A 7 13.50 -42.35 -6.13
C LYS A 7 12.76 -42.57 -7.45
N ALA A 8 12.34 -41.50 -8.12
CA ALA A 8 11.68 -41.61 -9.42
C ALA A 8 12.58 -42.25 -10.50
N TYR A 9 13.89 -42.01 -10.45
CA TYR A 9 14.85 -42.66 -11.34
C TYR A 9 14.97 -44.15 -11.05
N GLU A 10 15.10 -44.54 -9.78
CA GLU A 10 15.17 -45.95 -9.38
C GLU A 10 13.93 -46.75 -9.78
N GLU A 11 12.74 -46.14 -9.74
CA GLU A 11 11.47 -46.75 -10.11
C GLU A 11 11.27 -46.90 -11.62
N THR A 12 11.97 -46.10 -12.44
CA THR A 12 11.78 -46.04 -13.90
C THR A 12 12.97 -46.56 -14.71
N LYS A 13 14.16 -46.71 -14.10
CA LYS A 13 15.39 -47.15 -14.79
C LYS A 13 15.30 -48.51 -15.51
N ASN A 14 14.42 -49.40 -15.05
CA ASN A 14 14.29 -50.76 -15.57
C ASN A 14 13.06 -50.97 -16.48
N ASP A 15 12.22 -49.94 -16.64
CA ASP A 15 10.94 -50.07 -17.36
C ASP A 15 10.72 -48.84 -18.25
N SER A 16 11.09 -49.00 -19.53
CA SER A 16 11.02 -47.96 -20.55
C SER A 16 9.59 -47.52 -20.89
N SER A 17 8.57 -48.26 -20.45
CA SER A 17 7.16 -47.87 -20.61
C SER A 17 6.71 -46.81 -19.60
N LYS A 18 7.43 -46.65 -18.48
CA LYS A 18 7.07 -45.70 -17.41
C LYS A 18 7.64 -44.32 -17.67
N LYS A 19 6.78 -43.30 -17.59
CA LYS A 19 7.19 -41.89 -17.67
C LYS A 19 7.74 -41.42 -16.32
N MET A 20 8.98 -40.93 -16.33
CA MET A 20 9.59 -40.31 -15.16
C MET A 20 8.87 -38.98 -14.83
N SER A 21 8.21 -38.95 -13.68
CA SER A 21 7.42 -37.82 -13.19
C SER A 21 7.99 -37.34 -11.86
N PHE A 22 8.11 -36.03 -11.69
CA PHE A 22 8.63 -35.43 -10.46
C PHE A 22 7.56 -34.56 -9.79
N PRO A 23 7.45 -34.61 -8.46
CA PRO A 23 6.54 -33.75 -7.72
C PRO A 23 6.90 -32.27 -7.90
N THR A 24 5.87 -31.44 -8.10
CA THR A 24 6.02 -29.98 -8.17
C THR A 24 6.43 -29.37 -6.83
N SER A 25 7.13 -28.23 -6.88
CA SER A 25 7.50 -27.42 -5.71
C SER A 25 6.32 -27.09 -4.78
N ALA A 26 5.08 -27.10 -5.30
CA ALA A 26 3.84 -26.96 -4.55
C ALA A 26 3.71 -27.97 -3.38
N LYS A 27 4.20 -29.21 -3.55
CA LYS A 27 4.17 -30.26 -2.52
C LYS A 27 4.86 -29.82 -1.22
N TYR A 28 5.94 -29.04 -1.36
CA TYR A 28 6.82 -28.67 -0.25
C TYR A 28 6.48 -27.31 0.37
N LYS A 29 5.48 -26.58 -0.14
CA LYS A 29 5.13 -25.23 0.39
C LYS A 29 4.63 -25.23 1.82
N LYS A 30 4.13 -26.37 2.32
CA LYS A 30 3.72 -26.52 3.72
C LYS A 30 4.93 -26.63 4.66
N GLU A 31 5.95 -27.38 4.23
CA GLU A 31 7.18 -27.61 5.01
C GLU A 31 8.15 -26.43 4.91
N PHE A 32 8.23 -25.80 3.74
CA PHE A 32 9.16 -24.70 3.47
C PHE A 32 8.41 -23.42 3.13
N LEU A 33 8.23 -22.57 4.14
CA LEU A 33 7.43 -21.35 4.04
C LEU A 33 7.96 -20.38 2.98
N PHE A 34 9.28 -20.31 2.78
CA PHE A 34 9.91 -19.46 1.76
C PHE A 34 9.48 -19.81 0.32
N LEU A 35 9.03 -21.04 0.05
CA LEU A 35 8.50 -21.44 -1.26
C LEU A 35 7.14 -20.80 -1.58
N LYS A 36 6.50 -20.13 -0.61
CA LYS A 36 5.29 -19.32 -0.87
C LYS A 36 5.60 -18.06 -1.65
N GLU A 37 6.79 -17.49 -1.46
CA GLU A 37 7.24 -16.27 -2.13
C GLU A 37 7.72 -16.55 -3.57
N VAL A 38 8.06 -17.81 -3.86
CA VAL A 38 8.56 -18.22 -5.17
C VAL A 38 7.42 -18.69 -6.09
N ASP A 39 7.40 -18.18 -7.32
CA ASP A 39 6.47 -18.64 -8.36
C ASP A 39 6.78 -20.10 -8.73
N SER A 40 5.85 -20.99 -8.39
CA SER A 40 6.00 -22.44 -8.61
C SER A 40 6.07 -22.82 -10.08
N LEU A 41 5.41 -22.08 -10.97
CA LEU A 41 5.43 -22.33 -12.41
C LEU A 41 6.74 -21.86 -13.02
N ALA A 42 7.27 -20.72 -12.55
CA ALA A 42 8.59 -20.25 -12.94
C ALA A 42 9.70 -21.23 -12.49
N LEU A 43 9.60 -21.72 -11.24
CA LEU A 43 10.49 -22.76 -10.72
C LEU A 43 10.45 -24.03 -11.57
N LEU A 44 9.26 -24.50 -11.93
CA LEU A 44 9.09 -25.70 -12.74
C LEU A 44 9.69 -25.54 -14.15
N ALA A 45 9.52 -24.38 -14.79
CA ALA A 45 10.15 -24.11 -16.08
C ALA A 45 11.68 -24.17 -15.97
N LYS A 46 12.25 -23.57 -14.92
CA LYS A 46 13.69 -23.61 -14.63
C LYS A 46 14.20 -25.03 -14.37
N GLN A 47 13.45 -25.86 -13.64
CA GLN A 47 13.80 -27.26 -13.38
C GLN A 47 13.79 -28.15 -14.63
N LYS A 48 12.99 -27.79 -15.63
CA LYS A 48 12.92 -28.47 -16.94
C LYS A 48 13.86 -27.84 -17.98
N SER A 49 14.64 -26.83 -17.60
CA SER A 49 15.50 -26.06 -18.51
C SER A 49 14.74 -25.44 -19.70
N ILE A 50 13.46 -25.08 -19.50
CA ILE A 50 12.62 -24.45 -20.52
C ILE A 50 12.65 -22.94 -20.31
N ASN A 51 12.76 -22.16 -21.39
CA ASN A 51 12.65 -20.71 -21.33
C ASN A 51 11.24 -20.30 -20.84
N LEU A 52 11.15 -19.33 -19.91
CA LEU A 52 9.86 -18.86 -19.40
C LEU A 52 8.91 -18.39 -20.51
N PHE A 53 9.44 -17.82 -21.60
CA PHE A 53 8.67 -17.41 -22.76
C PHE A 53 7.90 -18.58 -23.41
N GLU A 54 8.52 -19.76 -23.47
CA GLU A 54 7.94 -20.97 -24.08
C GLU A 54 7.06 -21.76 -23.11
N ALA A 55 7.16 -21.48 -21.81
CA ALA A 55 6.39 -22.15 -20.76
C ALA A 55 4.90 -21.71 -20.77
N LYS A 56 4.09 -22.36 -21.59
CA LYS A 56 2.65 -22.04 -21.80
C LYS A 56 1.83 -21.88 -20.51
N ASN A 57 2.04 -22.75 -19.51
CA ASN A 57 1.29 -22.67 -18.25
C ASN A 57 1.68 -21.45 -17.40
N TYR A 58 2.98 -21.12 -17.37
CA TYR A 58 3.48 -19.93 -16.70
C TYR A 58 2.92 -18.67 -17.37
N GLN A 59 2.96 -18.57 -18.70
CA GLN A 59 2.41 -17.42 -19.43
C GLN A 59 0.90 -17.27 -19.20
N LYS A 60 0.13 -18.36 -19.24
CA LYS A 60 -1.30 -18.34 -18.92
C LYS A 60 -1.57 -17.80 -17.51
N GLN A 61 -0.80 -18.25 -16.52
CA GLN A 61 -0.96 -17.79 -15.14
C GLN A 61 -0.55 -16.32 -14.97
N LYS A 62 0.55 -15.90 -15.60
CA LYS A 62 1.00 -14.50 -15.63
C LYS A 62 -0.10 -13.58 -16.17
N CYS A 63 -0.75 -13.95 -17.27
CA CYS A 63 -1.88 -13.19 -17.81
C CYS A 63 -3.07 -13.13 -16.85
N LYS A 64 -3.40 -14.22 -16.15
CA LYS A 64 -4.48 -14.22 -15.15
C LYS A 64 -4.18 -13.29 -13.99
N VAL A 65 -2.96 -13.34 -13.46
CA VAL A 65 -2.50 -12.46 -12.37
C VAL A 65 -2.51 -11.01 -12.83
N ALA A 66 -2.03 -10.71 -14.03
CA ALA A 66 -2.08 -9.36 -14.61
C ALA A 66 -3.51 -8.81 -14.68
N ARG A 67 -4.48 -9.60 -15.16
CA ARG A 67 -5.91 -9.21 -15.20
C ARG A 67 -6.49 -8.93 -13.81
N LEU A 68 -6.09 -9.68 -12.80
CA LEU A 68 -6.52 -9.42 -11.41
C LEU A 68 -5.94 -8.11 -10.89
N HIS A 69 -4.64 -7.86 -11.12
CA HIS A 69 -4.02 -6.59 -10.75
C HIS A 69 -4.67 -5.42 -11.48
N GLU A 70 -4.92 -5.55 -12.78
CA GLU A 70 -5.64 -4.55 -13.58
C GLU A 70 -7.02 -4.25 -12.99
N LYS A 71 -7.81 -5.28 -12.66
CA LYS A 71 -9.13 -5.10 -12.02
C LYS A 71 -9.03 -4.32 -10.72
N VAL A 72 -8.08 -4.69 -9.85
CA VAL A 72 -7.87 -4.00 -8.56
C VAL A 72 -7.42 -2.56 -8.77
N MET A 73 -6.50 -2.31 -9.72
CA MET A 73 -6.05 -0.96 -10.07
C MET A 73 -7.18 -0.10 -10.62
N ASN A 74 -8.04 -0.66 -11.48
CA ASN A 74 -9.19 0.05 -12.05
C ASN A 74 -10.21 0.40 -10.96
N GLN A 75 -10.55 -0.54 -10.08
CA GLN A 75 -11.45 -0.28 -8.95
C GLN A 75 -10.91 0.80 -8.01
N ARG A 76 -9.62 0.74 -7.69
CA ARG A 76 -8.97 1.75 -6.86
C ARG A 76 -8.97 3.11 -7.54
N THR A 77 -8.64 3.15 -8.83
CA THR A 77 -8.60 4.40 -9.60
C THR A 77 -9.99 5.04 -9.71
N ASP A 78 -11.02 4.23 -9.96
CA ASP A 78 -12.42 4.68 -9.98
C ASP A 78 -12.83 5.26 -8.62
N PHE A 79 -12.57 4.54 -7.52
CA PHE A 79 -12.85 5.02 -6.17
C PHE A 79 -12.15 6.35 -5.87
N LEU A 80 -10.84 6.43 -6.10
CA LEU A 80 -10.07 7.66 -5.85
C LEU A 80 -10.55 8.82 -6.72
N ASN A 81 -10.94 8.55 -7.97
CA ASN A 81 -11.48 9.59 -8.85
C ASN A 81 -12.83 10.09 -8.34
N LYS A 82 -13.75 9.21 -7.94
CA LYS A 82 -15.06 9.62 -7.39
C LYS A 82 -14.89 10.43 -6.12
N LEU A 83 -14.11 9.93 -5.17
CA LEU A 83 -13.86 10.58 -3.89
C LEU A 83 -13.20 11.95 -4.05
N SER A 84 -12.14 12.05 -4.86
CA SER A 84 -11.47 13.35 -5.09
C SER A 84 -12.39 14.36 -5.77
N THR A 85 -13.19 13.94 -6.75
CA THR A 85 -14.17 14.85 -7.37
C THR A 85 -15.23 15.31 -6.37
N GLU A 86 -15.73 14.40 -5.54
CA GLU A 86 -16.72 14.73 -4.51
C GLU A 86 -16.17 15.74 -3.50
N MET A 87 -14.94 15.53 -3.02
CA MET A 87 -14.32 16.45 -2.06
C MET A 87 -14.11 17.85 -2.63
N ILE A 88 -13.57 17.94 -3.86
CA ILE A 88 -13.33 19.21 -4.55
C ILE A 88 -14.63 19.95 -4.85
N LYS A 89 -15.71 19.25 -5.17
CA LYS A 89 -17.00 19.91 -5.44
C LYS A 89 -17.71 20.42 -4.18
N LYS A 90 -17.36 19.89 -3.01
CA LYS A 90 -18.04 20.19 -1.73
C LYS A 90 -17.32 21.26 -0.90
N HIS A 91 -16.03 21.49 -1.13
CA HIS A 91 -15.21 22.35 -0.28
C HIS A 91 -14.35 23.26 -1.14
N ASP A 92 -14.30 24.54 -0.74
CA ASP A 92 -13.55 25.51 -1.52
C ASP A 92 -12.03 25.44 -1.27
N ILE A 93 -11.69 25.10 -0.03
CA ILE A 93 -10.32 24.99 0.47
C ILE A 93 -10.16 23.66 1.18
N ILE A 94 -9.15 22.89 0.80
CA ILE A 94 -8.80 21.62 1.46
C ILE A 94 -7.35 21.67 1.93
N CYS A 95 -7.18 21.55 3.25
CA CYS A 95 -5.86 21.47 3.87
C CYS A 95 -5.45 20.00 4.06
N ILE A 96 -4.24 19.64 3.63
CA ILE A 96 -3.69 18.29 3.74
C ILE A 96 -2.27 18.33 4.30
N GLU A 97 -1.85 17.26 4.95
CA GLU A 97 -0.46 17.10 5.40
C GLU A 97 0.46 16.66 4.24
N ASP A 98 1.67 17.22 4.16
CA ASP A 98 2.73 16.76 3.25
C ASP A 98 3.36 15.45 3.73
N LEU A 99 2.75 14.31 3.44
CA LEU A 99 3.32 13.03 3.85
C LEU A 99 4.51 12.59 2.98
N ASN A 100 5.62 12.19 3.62
CA ASN A 100 6.74 11.50 2.95
C ASN A 100 6.41 10.03 2.63
N THR A 101 5.48 9.84 1.70
CA THR A 101 5.00 8.52 1.25
C THR A 101 6.14 7.60 0.78
N LYS A 102 7.14 8.15 0.07
CA LYS A 102 8.34 7.40 -0.37
C LYS A 102 9.14 6.86 0.81
N GLY A 103 9.33 7.67 1.85
CA GLY A 103 9.98 7.26 3.09
C GLY A 103 9.20 6.17 3.82
N MET A 104 7.87 6.30 3.90
CA MET A 104 7.02 5.33 4.60
C MET A 104 7.00 3.96 3.91
N LEU A 105 7.09 3.92 2.58
CA LEU A 105 7.17 2.68 1.80
C LEU A 105 8.47 1.88 2.05
N ARG A 106 9.51 2.49 2.61
CA ARG A 106 10.75 1.77 2.99
C ARG A 106 10.53 0.80 4.15
N ASN A 107 9.49 1.02 4.96
CA ASN A 107 9.15 0.08 6.03
C ASN A 107 8.35 -1.09 5.45
N HIS A 108 9.01 -2.23 5.21
CA HIS A 108 8.40 -3.44 4.64
C HIS A 108 7.18 -3.96 5.42
N LYS A 109 7.04 -3.66 6.72
CA LYS A 109 5.86 -4.04 7.51
C LYS A 109 4.61 -3.26 7.14
N LEU A 110 4.77 -1.99 6.74
CA LEU A 110 3.67 -1.07 6.42
C LEU A 110 3.50 -0.82 4.92
N ALA A 111 4.52 -1.13 4.12
CA ALA A 111 4.57 -0.83 2.70
C ALA A 111 3.35 -1.35 1.93
N LYS A 112 2.89 -2.58 2.25
CA LYS A 112 1.70 -3.15 1.61
C LYS A 112 0.45 -2.32 1.91
N SER A 113 0.16 -2.07 3.19
CA SER A 113 -1.01 -1.30 3.60
C SER A 113 -0.99 0.12 3.04
N ILE A 114 0.16 0.78 3.02
CA ILE A 114 0.32 2.13 2.44
C ILE A 114 0.09 2.11 0.92
N SER A 115 0.67 1.12 0.22
CA SER A 115 0.48 0.96 -1.22
C SER A 115 -0.99 0.71 -1.58
N ASP A 116 -1.70 -0.06 -0.75
CA ASP A 116 -3.10 -0.38 -0.98
C ASP A 116 -4.03 0.84 -0.89
N VAL A 117 -3.73 1.80 0.00
CA VAL A 117 -4.53 3.04 0.14
C VAL A 117 -4.16 4.10 -0.91
N SER A 118 -2.94 4.05 -1.47
CA SER A 118 -2.52 4.88 -2.61
C SER A 118 -2.63 6.41 -2.38
N TRP A 119 -2.20 6.89 -1.22
CA TRP A 119 -2.26 8.31 -0.82
C TRP A 119 -1.63 9.27 -1.82
N SER A 120 -0.47 8.95 -2.39
CA SER A 120 0.18 9.81 -3.38
C SER A 120 -0.70 10.04 -4.61
N SER A 121 -1.32 8.97 -5.13
CA SER A 121 -2.26 9.04 -6.25
C SER A 121 -3.49 9.86 -5.90
N PHE A 122 -4.01 9.72 -4.68
CA PHE A 122 -5.15 10.50 -4.21
C PHE A 122 -4.83 12.00 -4.13
N VAL A 123 -3.68 12.35 -3.55
CA VAL A 123 -3.19 13.73 -3.42
C VAL A 123 -2.94 14.36 -4.79
N THR A 124 -2.33 13.62 -5.74
CA THR A 124 -2.21 14.08 -7.13
C THR A 124 -3.57 14.32 -7.78
N LYS A 125 -4.57 13.47 -7.50
CA LYS A 125 -5.93 13.64 -8.01
C LYS A 125 -6.65 14.84 -7.44
N LEU A 126 -6.46 15.13 -6.16
CA LEU A 126 -6.97 16.35 -5.54
C LEU A 126 -6.38 17.59 -6.20
N GLN A 127 -5.05 17.64 -6.37
CA GLN A 127 -4.36 18.78 -6.99
C GLN A 127 -4.90 19.11 -8.38
N TYR A 128 -4.79 18.18 -9.35
CA TYR A 128 -5.18 18.54 -10.71
C TYR A 128 -6.67 18.86 -10.83
N LYS A 129 -7.53 18.30 -9.95
CA LYS A 129 -8.96 18.62 -9.95
C LYS A 129 -9.24 19.95 -9.28
N ALA A 130 -8.54 20.29 -8.22
CA ALA A 130 -8.63 21.61 -7.62
C ALA A 130 -8.34 22.68 -8.67
N ASP A 131 -7.26 22.50 -9.45
CA ASP A 131 -6.92 23.36 -10.58
C ASP A 131 -8.06 23.47 -11.60
N TRP A 132 -8.74 22.36 -11.92
CA TRP A 132 -9.87 22.36 -12.86
C TRP A 132 -11.11 23.08 -12.36
N TYR A 133 -11.39 22.98 -11.06
CA TYR A 133 -12.60 23.53 -10.44
C TYR A 133 -12.37 24.89 -9.76
N GLY A 134 -11.15 25.43 -9.82
CA GLY A 134 -10.76 26.68 -9.17
C GLY A 134 -10.79 26.62 -7.64
N GLN A 135 -10.45 25.45 -7.09
CA GLN A 135 -10.39 25.21 -5.63
C GLN A 135 -8.95 25.19 -5.14
N GLU A 136 -8.76 25.38 -3.85
CA GLU A 136 -7.42 25.50 -3.25
C GLU A 136 -7.03 24.24 -2.46
N ILE A 137 -5.83 23.72 -2.72
CA ILE A 137 -5.22 22.64 -1.95
C ILE A 137 -3.99 23.16 -1.22
N ILE A 138 -4.08 23.26 0.10
CA ILE A 138 -2.98 23.75 0.93
C ILE A 138 -2.27 22.57 1.56
N LYS A 139 -0.95 22.49 1.36
CA LYS A 139 -0.11 21.49 2.01
C LYS A 139 0.53 22.06 3.26
N VAL A 140 0.17 21.49 4.40
CA VAL A 140 0.82 21.78 5.68
C VAL A 140 2.09 20.95 5.79
N ASP A 141 3.17 21.58 6.26
CA ASP A 141 4.47 20.95 6.40
C ASP A 141 4.41 19.72 7.33
N LYS A 142 5.14 18.67 6.95
CA LYS A 142 5.18 17.38 7.66
C LYS A 142 5.73 17.44 9.09
N TRP A 143 6.49 18.48 9.42
CA TRP A 143 7.07 18.68 10.73
C TRP A 143 6.13 19.46 11.65
N PHE A 144 5.02 19.99 11.12
CA PHE A 144 3.98 20.61 11.93
C PHE A 144 3.40 19.57 12.91
N PRO A 145 3.44 19.82 14.23
CA PRO A 145 3.10 18.82 15.24
C PRO A 145 1.57 18.69 15.45
N SER A 146 0.83 18.47 14.36
CA SER A 146 -0.65 18.43 14.32
C SER A 146 -1.27 17.46 15.32
N SER A 147 -0.66 16.29 15.53
CA SER A 147 -1.14 15.26 16.47
C SER A 147 -0.67 15.44 17.93
N GLN A 148 0.20 16.41 18.18
CA GLN A 148 0.79 16.67 19.50
C GLN A 148 0.19 17.92 20.16
N ILE A 149 -0.29 18.86 19.35
CA ILE A 149 -0.99 20.07 19.79
C ILE A 149 -2.45 19.73 20.12
N CYS A 150 -2.94 20.17 21.26
CA CYS A 150 -4.38 20.18 21.57
C CYS A 150 -5.09 21.22 20.70
N SER A 151 -6.07 20.79 19.90
CA SER A 151 -6.82 21.69 19.01
C SER A 151 -7.73 22.68 19.74
N GLU A 152 -7.99 22.46 21.03
CA GLU A 152 -8.84 23.33 21.85
C GLU A 152 -8.04 24.47 22.50
N CYS A 153 -6.88 24.16 23.10
CA CYS A 153 -6.12 25.13 23.90
C CYS A 153 -4.68 25.40 23.40
N GLY A 154 -4.24 24.72 22.35
CA GLY A 154 -2.90 24.89 21.77
C GLY A 154 -1.77 24.22 22.57
N TYR A 155 -2.05 23.57 23.70
CA TYR A 155 -1.02 22.88 24.48
C TYR A 155 -0.35 21.76 23.68
N ASN A 156 0.97 21.79 23.57
CA ASN A 156 1.75 20.75 22.91
C ASN A 156 2.20 19.70 23.93
N ASP A 157 1.59 18.53 23.87
CA ASP A 157 1.84 17.40 24.79
C ASP A 157 2.86 16.39 24.21
N GLY A 158 3.66 16.84 23.23
CA GLY A 158 4.76 16.09 22.64
C GLY A 158 4.35 14.82 21.87
N LYS A 159 5.37 14.08 21.42
CA LYS A 159 5.19 12.90 20.57
C LYS A 159 4.57 11.74 21.36
N LYS A 160 3.47 11.20 20.84
CA LYS A 160 2.76 10.05 21.42
C LYS A 160 3.01 8.75 20.65
N PRO A 161 3.21 7.61 21.32
CA PRO A 161 3.26 6.28 20.67
C PRO A 161 2.05 6.03 19.77
N ILE A 162 2.21 5.37 18.63
CA ILE A 162 1.19 5.25 17.56
C ILE A 162 -0.12 4.62 18.08
N GLU A 163 -0.01 3.73 19.05
CA GLU A 163 -1.10 3.01 19.71
C GLU A 163 -2.05 3.92 20.51
N ILE A 164 -1.62 5.11 20.93
CA ILE A 164 -2.48 6.02 21.72
C ILE A 164 -3.46 6.75 20.80
N ARG A 165 -4.61 6.15 20.50
CA ARG A 165 -5.59 6.73 19.58
C ARG A 165 -6.45 7.82 20.20
N LYS A 166 -6.63 7.80 21.52
CA LYS A 166 -7.38 8.79 22.27
C LYS A 166 -6.57 9.26 23.47
N TRP A 167 -6.73 10.51 23.84
CA TRP A 167 -6.05 11.11 24.99
C TRP A 167 -6.87 12.27 25.54
N THR A 168 -6.59 12.65 26.79
CA THR A 168 -7.21 13.81 27.42
C THR A 168 -6.15 14.87 27.64
N CYS A 169 -6.42 16.10 27.22
CA CYS A 169 -5.49 17.21 27.40
C CYS A 169 -5.24 17.47 28.91
N PRO A 170 -3.99 17.58 29.38
CA PRO A 170 -3.71 17.85 30.78
C PRO A 170 -4.02 19.29 31.20
N ILE A 171 -4.18 20.21 30.23
CA ILE A 171 -4.41 21.64 30.48
C ILE A 171 -5.90 22.00 30.45
N CYS A 172 -6.60 21.66 29.36
CA CYS A 172 -8.01 22.01 29.18
C CYS A 172 -8.97 20.85 29.40
N HIS A 173 -8.46 19.65 29.68
CA HIS A 173 -9.24 18.44 29.94
C HIS A 173 -10.15 17.96 28.81
N THR A 174 -10.03 18.54 27.61
CA THR A 174 -10.73 18.06 26.41
C THR A 174 -10.25 16.66 26.05
N HIS A 175 -11.22 15.78 25.76
CA HIS A 175 -10.94 14.43 25.28
C HIS A 175 -10.85 14.44 23.75
N HIS A 176 -9.74 13.92 23.22
CA HIS A 176 -9.43 13.94 21.80
C HIS A 176 -9.32 12.54 21.23
N ASP A 177 -9.87 12.36 20.02
CA ASP A 177 -9.36 11.38 19.07
C ASP A 177 -8.15 11.99 18.34
N ARG A 178 -7.06 11.23 18.23
CA ARG A 178 -5.79 11.72 17.67
C ARG A 178 -5.94 12.25 16.26
N ASP A 179 -6.65 11.52 15.39
CA ASP A 179 -6.71 11.87 13.96
C ASP A 179 -7.66 13.05 13.74
N ILE A 180 -8.75 13.13 14.50
CA ILE A 180 -9.67 14.29 14.48
C ILE A 180 -8.97 15.54 15.01
N ASN A 181 -8.24 15.44 16.12
CA ASN A 181 -7.46 16.56 16.63
C ASN A 181 -6.40 17.03 15.62
N ALA A 182 -5.70 16.08 15.00
CA ALA A 182 -4.72 16.40 13.97
C ALA A 182 -5.35 17.09 12.75
N SER A 183 -6.51 16.64 12.28
CA SER A 183 -7.19 17.25 11.14
C SER A 183 -7.66 18.68 11.43
N ILE A 184 -8.15 18.96 12.65
CA ILE A 184 -8.51 20.32 13.08
C ILE A 184 -7.28 21.22 13.09
N ASN A 185 -6.15 20.75 13.63
CA ASN A 185 -4.90 21.52 13.64
C ASN A 185 -4.35 21.76 12.23
N ILE A 186 -4.43 20.77 11.33
CA ILE A 186 -4.04 20.91 9.91
C ILE A 186 -4.91 21.96 9.22
N LEU A 187 -6.21 21.96 9.47
CA LEU A 187 -7.12 22.98 8.93
C LEU A 187 -6.74 24.37 9.43
N ALA A 188 -6.51 24.52 10.74
CA ALA A 188 -6.15 25.79 11.34
C ALA A 188 -4.82 26.34 10.77
N GLU A 189 -3.78 25.51 10.69
CA GLU A 189 -2.49 25.92 10.13
C GLU A 189 -2.57 26.19 8.62
N GLY A 190 -3.30 25.37 7.87
CA GLY A 190 -3.50 25.58 6.44
C GLY A 190 -4.21 26.90 6.14
N LEU A 191 -5.29 27.22 6.86
CA LEU A 191 -5.98 28.51 6.70
C LEU A 191 -5.09 29.70 7.08
N LYS A 192 -4.25 29.54 8.10
CA LYS A 192 -3.24 30.55 8.46
C LYS A 192 -2.25 30.77 7.31
N LEU A 193 -1.68 29.70 6.74
CA LEU A 193 -0.76 29.80 5.59
C LEU A 193 -1.42 30.47 4.37
N TYR A 194 -2.67 30.12 4.08
CA TYR A 194 -3.46 30.73 3.01
C TYR A 194 -3.66 32.24 3.22
N SER A 195 -4.06 32.65 4.42
CA SER A 195 -4.25 34.07 4.76
C SER A 195 -2.95 34.89 4.66
N MET A 196 -1.80 34.25 4.85
CA MET A 196 -0.48 34.87 4.78
C MET A 196 0.10 34.88 3.35
N GLY A 197 -0.57 34.26 2.37
CA GLY A 197 -0.06 34.13 0.99
C GLY A 197 1.17 33.22 0.88
N LEU A 198 1.33 32.28 1.82
CA LEU A 198 2.45 31.33 1.90
C LEU A 198 2.04 29.90 1.48
N ALA A 199 0.84 29.74 0.95
CA ALA A 199 0.26 28.48 0.51
C ALA A 199 0.78 28.04 -0.86
#